data_AF-D1CSC6-F1
#
_entry.id   AF-D1CSC6-F1
#
_cell.length_a   1.000
_cell.length_b   1.000
_cell.length_c   1.000
_cell.angle_alpha   90.00
_cell.angle_beta   90.00
_cell.angle_gamma   90.00
#
_symmetry.space_group_name_H-M   'P 1'
#
loop_
_entity.id
_entity.type
_entity.pdbx_description
1 polymer ?
#
loop_
_entity_poly.entity_id
_entity_poly.type
_entity_poly.pdbx_seq_one_letter_code
_entity_poly.pdbx_strand_id
1 'polypeptide(L)'
;LALSMAFNELLTNAIKHGSLSNQVGRVALSWQCQEVCSILWEERGGPPTSEPDRQGFGLRVLNRGLAHELGYPVELRFEPDGLRCTMSMDFSSKQPSGAQ
;
A
#
# COMPACT_ATOMS: atom_id res chain seq x y z
N LEU A 1 -9.37 -0.99 -10.55
CA LEU A 1 -10.28 -0.70 -9.42
C LEU A 1 -9.68 -1.14 -8.09
N ALA A 2 -9.10 -2.36 -8.02
CA ALA A 2 -8.36 -2.90 -6.87
C ALA A 2 -7.43 -1.92 -6.16
N LEU A 3 -6.45 -1.35 -6.88
CA LEU A 3 -5.47 -0.42 -6.31
C LEU A 3 -6.11 0.84 -5.72
N SER A 4 -7.14 1.38 -6.37
CA SER A 4 -7.87 2.56 -5.87
C SER A 4 -8.56 2.27 -4.54
N MET A 5 -9.20 1.10 -4.43
CA MET A 5 -9.80 0.66 -3.16
C MET A 5 -8.73 0.43 -2.09
N ALA A 6 -7.60 -0.17 -2.49
CA ALA A 6 -6.49 -0.42 -1.59
C ALA A 6 -5.95 0.87 -0.97
N PHE A 7 -5.69 1.88 -1.80
CA PHE A 7 -5.25 3.19 -1.33
C PHE A 7 -6.31 3.90 -0.50
N ASN A 8 -7.59 3.76 -0.83
CA ASN A 8 -8.66 4.37 -0.02
C ASN A 8 -8.72 3.78 1.39
N GLU A 9 -8.57 2.47 1.53
CA GLU A 9 -8.51 1.79 2.83
C GLU A 9 -7.23 2.16 3.59
N LEU A 10 -6.07 2.17 2.94
CA LEU A 10 -4.80 2.60 3.55
C LEU A 10 -4.88 4.06 4.02
N LEU A 11 -5.40 4.96 3.21
CA LEU A 11 -5.60 6.36 3.57
C LEU A 11 -6.57 6.53 4.74
N THR A 12 -7.68 5.79 4.73
CA THR A 12 -8.66 5.80 5.83
C THR A 12 -8.02 5.33 7.14
N ASN A 13 -7.18 4.30 7.09
CA ASN A 13 -6.44 3.82 8.25
C ASN A 13 -5.41 4.84 8.72
N ALA A 14 -4.65 5.45 7.80
CA ALA A 14 -3.68 6.49 8.11
C ALA A 14 -4.33 7.67 8.86
N ILE A 15 -5.51 8.11 8.43
CA ILE A 15 -6.26 9.21 9.06
C ILE A 15 -6.82 8.82 10.42
N LYS A 16 -7.44 7.64 10.54
CA LYS A 16 -8.14 7.24 11.78
C LYS A 16 -7.20 6.76 12.86
N HIS A 17 -6.11 6.09 12.47
CA HIS A 17 -5.30 5.28 13.38
C HIS A 17 -3.79 5.46 13.15
N GLY A 18 -3.36 5.86 11.96
CA GLY A 18 -1.95 5.87 11.56
C GLY A 18 -1.32 7.26 11.54
N SER A 19 -0.42 7.45 10.58
CA SER A 19 0.44 8.65 10.47
C SER A 19 -0.31 9.96 10.29
N LEU A 20 -1.48 9.95 9.67
CA LEU A 20 -2.28 11.16 9.39
C LEU A 20 -3.30 11.47 10.50
N SER A 21 -3.29 10.71 11.60
CA SER A 21 -4.12 11.00 12.79
C SER A 21 -3.57 12.13 13.66
N ASN A 22 -2.35 12.59 13.39
CA ASN A 22 -1.68 13.67 14.11
C ASN A 22 -1.08 14.69 13.12
N GLN A 23 -0.46 15.75 13.64
CA GLN A 23 0.08 16.85 12.81
C GLN A 23 1.49 16.62 12.26
N VAL A 24 2.20 15.57 12.71
CA VAL A 24 3.63 15.37 12.43
C VAL A 24 3.91 14.17 11.52
N GLY A 25 2.97 13.23 11.42
CA GLY A 25 3.12 12.06 10.61
C GLY A 25 2.92 12.33 9.13
N ARG A 26 3.38 11.38 8.32
CA ARG A 26 3.43 11.48 6.87
C ARG A 26 3.21 10.14 6.22
N VAL A 27 2.66 10.19 5.01
CA VAL A 27 2.58 9.07 4.08
C VAL A 27 3.48 9.35 2.89
N ALA A 28 4.28 8.38 2.49
CA ALA A 28 5.02 8.37 1.24
C ALA A 28 4.51 7.24 0.35
N LEU A 29 4.33 7.55 -0.93
CA LEU A 29 4.05 6.57 -1.97
C LEU A 29 5.22 6.61 -2.96
N SER A 30 5.88 5.48 -3.15
CA SER A 30 6.95 5.32 -4.13
C SER A 30 6.70 4.07 -4.97
N TRP A 31 7.21 4.05 -6.19
CA TRP A 31 7.07 2.90 -7.06
C TRP A 31 8.23 2.79 -8.04
N GLN A 32 8.50 1.55 -8.46
CA GLN A 32 9.42 1.25 -9.54
C GLN A 32 8.71 0.29 -10.50
N CYS A 33 8.56 0.70 -11.75
CA CYS A 33 7.91 -0.14 -12.76
C CYS A 33 8.90 -0.53 -13.87
N GLN A 34 9.16 -1.82 -14.00
CA GLN A 34 9.96 -2.43 -15.07
C GLN A 34 9.13 -3.47 -15.82
N GLU A 35 9.34 -4.76 -15.60
CA GLU A 35 8.42 -5.84 -16.01
C GLU A 35 7.34 -6.10 -14.96
N VAL A 36 7.67 -5.77 -13.71
CA VAL A 36 6.76 -5.74 -12.57
C VAL A 36 6.81 -4.32 -12.02
N CYS A 37 5.64 -3.77 -11.69
CA CYS A 37 5.56 -2.55 -10.91
C CYS A 37 5.42 -2.89 -9.43
N SER A 38 6.44 -2.51 -8.65
CA SER A 38 6.41 -2.59 -7.19
C SER A 38 6.07 -1.22 -6.64
N ILE A 39 5.02 -1.16 -5.83
CA ILE A 39 4.49 0.03 -5.18
C ILE A 39 4.69 -0.13 -3.68
N LEU A 40 5.27 0.90 -3.07
CA LEU A 40 5.55 0.98 -1.65
C LEU A 40 4.79 2.17 -1.04
N TRP A 41 3.91 1.86 -0.10
CA TRP A 41 3.26 2.81 0.79
C TRP A 41 3.96 2.77 2.15
N GLU A 42 4.42 3.91 2.63
CA GLU A 42 5.10 4.05 3.92
C GLU A 42 4.44 5.15 4.75
N GLU A 43 4.00 4.78 5.95
CA GLU A 43 3.58 5.71 6.98
C GLU A 43 4.68 5.88 8.01
N ARG A 44 4.94 7.12 8.44
CA ARG A 44 5.91 7.43 9.50
C ARG A 44 5.43 8.55 10.40
N GLY A 45 5.90 8.55 11.64
CA GLY A 45 5.58 9.59 12.64
C GLY A 45 4.14 9.51 13.15
N GLY A 46 3.49 8.37 12.96
CA GLY A 46 2.19 8.08 13.55
C GLY A 46 2.29 7.76 15.04
N PRO A 47 1.14 7.59 15.72
CA PRO A 47 1.14 6.98 17.04
C PRO A 47 1.76 5.56 16.97
N PRO A 48 2.32 5.04 18.09
CA PRO A 48 2.90 3.71 18.13
C PRO A 48 1.94 2.68 17.56
N THR A 49 2.36 2.03 16.48
CA THR A 49 1.52 1.07 15.76
C THR A 49 2.00 -0.34 16.09
N SER A 50 1.08 -1.19 16.54
CA SER A 50 1.30 -2.63 16.67
C SER A 50 0.38 -3.36 15.70
N GLU A 51 0.77 -4.57 15.29
CA GLU A 51 -0.14 -5.41 14.53
C GLU A 51 -1.43 -5.62 15.33
N PRO A 52 -2.61 -5.30 14.77
CA PRO A 52 -3.85 -5.45 15.52
C PRO A 52 -4.18 -6.93 15.71
N ASP A 53 -4.53 -7.32 16.94
CA ASP A 53 -4.96 -8.69 17.31
C ASP A 53 -6.09 -9.23 16.40
N ARG A 54 -6.86 -8.32 15.81
CA ARG A 54 -7.84 -8.60 14.76
C ARG A 54 -7.58 -7.68 13.58
N GLN A 55 -7.13 -8.23 12.46
CA GLN A 55 -7.12 -7.49 11.20
C GLN A 55 -8.56 -7.05 10.88
N GLY A 56 -8.78 -5.74 10.69
CA GLY A 56 -10.08 -5.20 10.29
C GLY A 56 -10.55 -5.74 8.93
N PHE A 57 -11.80 -5.49 8.57
CA PHE A 57 -12.35 -5.90 7.27
C PHE A 57 -11.50 -5.37 6.09
N GLY A 58 -11.10 -4.08 6.14
CA GLY A 58 -10.27 -3.46 5.10
C GLY A 58 -8.91 -4.14 4.90
N LEU A 59 -8.20 -4.48 5.99
CA LEU A 59 -6.92 -5.20 5.93
C LEU A 59 -7.05 -6.61 5.38
N ARG A 60 -8.16 -7.32 5.66
CA ARG A 60 -8.41 -8.65 5.08
C ARG A 60 -8.71 -8.60 3.59
N VAL A 61 -9.46 -7.59 3.14
CA VAL A 61 -9.75 -7.38 1.72
C VAL A 61 -8.47 -7.00 0.97
N LEU A 62 -7.65 -6.13 1.57
CA LEU A 62 -6.30 -5.81 1.10
C LEU A 62 -5.41 -7.05 1.00
N ASN A 63 -5.39 -7.94 1.98
CA ASN A 63 -4.45 -9.07 1.92
C ASN A 63 -4.87 -10.20 0.99
N ARG A 64 -6.17 -10.56 0.93
CA ARG A 64 -6.62 -11.73 0.15
C ARG A 64 -7.21 -11.36 -1.20
N GLY A 65 -8.06 -10.33 -1.25
CA GLY A 65 -8.75 -9.93 -2.48
C GLY A 65 -7.79 -9.24 -3.44
N LEU A 66 -7.04 -8.27 -2.94
CA LEU A 66 -6.08 -7.53 -3.76
C LEU A 66 -4.93 -8.43 -4.23
N ALA A 67 -4.37 -9.28 -3.37
CA ALA A 67 -3.30 -10.19 -3.79
C ALA A 67 -3.73 -11.11 -4.96
N HIS A 68 -4.97 -11.61 -4.90
CA HIS A 68 -5.54 -12.39 -5.99
C HIS A 68 -5.73 -11.55 -7.27
N GLU A 69 -6.26 -10.33 -7.17
CA GLU A 69 -6.43 -9.46 -8.34
C GLU A 69 -5.10 -9.01 -8.96
N LEU A 70 -4.08 -8.76 -8.15
CA LEU A 70 -2.76 -8.34 -8.64
C LEU A 70 -1.92 -9.50 -9.16
N GLY A 71 -2.20 -10.74 -8.72
CA GLY A 71 -1.38 -11.91 -9.03
C GLY A 71 -0.10 -12.01 -8.20
N TYR A 72 0.07 -11.12 -7.21
CA TYR A 72 1.24 -11.04 -6.34
C TYR A 72 0.82 -10.91 -4.87
N PRO A 73 1.66 -11.36 -3.92
CA PRO A 73 1.39 -11.14 -2.50
C PRO A 73 1.38 -9.64 -2.18
N VAL A 74 0.51 -9.28 -1.23
CA VAL A 74 0.53 -7.96 -0.58
C VAL A 74 1.24 -8.14 0.76
N GLU A 75 2.30 -7.38 0.98
CA GLU A 75 3.08 -7.44 2.22
C GLU A 75 2.77 -6.24 3.12
N LEU A 76 2.34 -6.52 4.35
CA LEU A 76 2.09 -5.50 5.37
C LEU A 76 3.06 -5.70 6.53
N ARG A 77 3.76 -4.63 6.91
CA ARG A 77 4.66 -4.59 8.06
C ARG A 77 4.29 -3.43 8.96
N PHE A 78 3.90 -3.76 10.18
CA PHE A 78 3.67 -2.78 11.24
C PHE A 78 5.02 -2.48 11.91
N GLU A 79 5.49 -1.25 11.74
CA GLU A 79 6.70 -0.74 12.37
C GLU A 79 6.31 0.16 13.54
N PRO A 80 7.15 0.34 14.58
CA PRO A 80 6.80 1.16 15.73
C PRO A 80 6.41 2.61 15.38
N ASP A 81 6.92 3.14 14.28
CA ASP A 81 6.65 4.50 13.79
C ASP A 81 5.61 4.57 12.66
N GLY A 82 5.04 3.44 12.23
CA GLY A 82 3.96 3.40 11.24
C GLY A 82 3.74 2.06 10.53
N LEU A 83 3.30 2.13 9.28
CA LEU A 83 2.89 0.99 8.45
C LEU A 83 3.65 1.03 7.13
N ARG A 84 4.20 -0.10 6.73
CA ARG A 84 4.75 -0.32 5.41
C ARG A 84 3.92 -1.35 4.65
N CYS A 85 3.44 -0.98 3.47
CA CYS A 85 2.68 -1.85 2.59
C CYS A 85 3.38 -1.94 1.22
N THR A 86 3.67 -3.16 0.77
CA THR A 86 4.23 -3.41 -0.56
C THR A 86 3.21 -4.16 -1.41
N MET A 87 2.97 -3.65 -2.61
CA MET A 87 2.08 -4.25 -3.61
C MET A 87 2.86 -4.39 -4.92
N SER A 88 2.71 -5.52 -5.60
CA SER A 88 3.35 -5.76 -6.89
C SER A 88 2.31 -6.15 -7.93
N MET A 89 2.54 -5.82 -9.19
CA MET A 89 1.72 -6.23 -10.31
C MET A 89 2.54 -6.28 -11.59
N ASP A 90 2.12 -7.12 -12.55
CA ASP A 90 2.74 -7.12 -13.87
C ASP A 90 2.64 -5.73 -14.50
N PHE A 91 3.73 -5.26 -15.08
CA PHE A 91 3.81 -3.98 -15.75
C PHE A 91 4.51 -4.16 -17.09
N SER A 92 3.76 -4.08 -18.17
CA SER A 92 4.36 -4.04 -19.50
C SER A 92 4.64 -2.58 -19.87
N SER A 93 5.91 -2.20 -19.91
CA SER A 93 6.33 -0.97 -20.56
C SER A 93 6.22 -1.15 -22.08
N LYS A 94 5.00 -1.14 -22.64
CA LYS A 94 4.88 -0.85 -24.07
C LYS A 94 5.37 0.58 -24.26
N GLN A 95 6.63 0.75 -24.65
CA GLN A 95 7.02 1.96 -25.34
C GLN A 95 6.07 2.08 -26.54
N PRO A 96 5.41 3.23 -26.76
CA PRO A 96 4.82 3.46 -28.06
C PRO A 96 5.99 3.36 -29.04
N SER A 97 5.91 2.40 -29.96
CA SER A 97 6.85 2.29 -31.06
C SER A 97 6.78 3.62 -31.81
N GLY A 98 7.71 4.52 -31.52
CA GLY A 98 7.96 5.70 -32.34
C GLY A 98 8.29 5.16 -33.72
N ALA A 99 7.34 5.33 -34.63
CA ALA A 99 7.56 5.16 -36.05
C ALA A 99 8.75 6.02 -36.46
N GLN A 100 9.61 5.41 -37.29
CA GLN A 100 10.71 6.06 -38.00
C GLN A 100 10.23 7.24 -38.84
#